data_AF-A0A537QN82-F1
#
_entry.id   AF-A0A537QN82-F1
#
_cell.length_a   1.000
_cell.length_b   1.000
_cell.length_c   1.000
_cell.angle_alpha   90.00
_cell.angle_beta   90.00
_cell.angle_gamma   90.00
#
_symmetry.space_group_name_H-M   'P 1'
#
loop_
_entity.id
_entity.type
_entity.pdbx_description
1 polymer ?
#
loop_
_entity_poly.entity_id
_entity_poly.type
_entity_poly.pdbx_seq_one_letter_code
_entity_poly.pdbx_strand_id
1 'polypeptide(L)'
;MNIIIGTISAAMMTLALVSPPASGAGDCSTANDAFQAALAKVVNALRGYEQCVSESKGKDKCSAEMQAVDDAHDDFEDAVNDYKQACP
;
A
#
# COMPACT_ATOMS: atom_id res chain seq x y z
N MET A 1 -28.85 20.96 6.06
CA MET A 1 -27.85 21.39 7.06
C MET A 1 -26.54 21.54 6.31
N ASN A 2 -26.14 22.77 6.03
CA ASN A 2 -24.86 23.10 5.38
C ASN A 2 -23.74 23.03 6.42
N ILE A 3 -22.59 22.47 6.05
CA ILE A 3 -21.28 22.76 6.67
C ILE A 3 -20.29 22.99 5.51
N ILE A 4 -20.14 24.24 5.04
CA ILE A 4 -19.02 25.18 5.22
C ILE A 4 -17.59 24.58 5.14
N ILE A 5 -16.98 24.76 3.95
CA ILE A 5 -15.62 25.24 3.63
C ILE A 5 -14.55 25.08 4.73
N GLY A 6 -13.50 24.31 4.44
CA GLY A 6 -12.23 24.29 5.17
C GLY A 6 -11.10 23.77 4.29
N THR A 7 -10.18 24.67 3.95
CA THR A 7 -9.01 24.54 3.08
C THR A 7 -7.98 23.50 3.51
N ILE A 8 -7.35 22.86 2.52
CA ILE A 8 -6.01 22.21 2.51
C ILE A 8 -5.65 21.49 3.83
N SER A 9 -5.85 20.18 3.86
CA SER A 9 -5.10 19.32 4.77
C SER A 9 -4.81 18.03 4.03
N ALA A 10 -3.52 17.69 4.02
CA ALA A 10 -2.95 16.52 3.39
C ALA A 10 -3.89 15.32 3.53
N ALA A 11 -4.24 14.71 2.40
CA ALA A 11 -4.90 13.42 2.38
C ALA A 11 -3.94 12.41 3.00
N MET A 12 -3.92 12.36 4.33
CA MET A 12 -3.42 11.22 5.08
C MET A 12 -4.36 10.07 4.72
N MET A 13 -3.96 9.31 3.70
CA MET A 13 -4.51 7.99 3.46
C MET A 13 -4.33 7.23 4.77
N THR A 14 -5.43 7.10 5.50
CA THR A 14 -5.51 6.25 6.66
C THR A 14 -5.42 4.84 6.11
N LEU A 15 -4.22 4.25 6.14
CA LEU A 15 -4.03 2.83 5.95
C LEU A 15 -4.88 2.15 7.01
N ALA A 16 -6.06 1.70 6.61
CA ALA A 16 -6.90 0.86 7.44
C ALA A 16 -6.04 -0.35 7.82
N LEU A 17 -5.74 -0.48 9.11
CA LEU A 17 -5.06 -1.63 9.68
C LEU A 17 -5.90 -2.86 9.33
N VAL A 18 -5.51 -3.57 8.27
CA VAL A 18 -6.10 -4.84 7.89
C VAL A 18 -5.68 -5.83 8.98
N SER A 19 -6.53 -5.99 9.99
CA SER A 19 -6.38 -7.06 10.97
C SER A 19 -6.52 -8.39 10.23
N PRO A 20 -5.56 -9.33 10.34
CA PRO A 20 -5.66 -10.61 9.67
C PRO A 20 -6.89 -11.36 10.21
N PRO A 21 -7.75 -11.93 9.34
CA PRO A 21 -8.87 -12.75 9.76
C PRO A 21 -8.37 -13.99 10.51
N ALA A 22 -9.13 -14.38 11.53
CA ALA A 22 -8.88 -15.59 12.30
C ALA A 22 -8.93 -16.80 11.37
N SER A 23 -7.82 -17.54 11.30
CA SER A 23 -7.60 -18.63 10.36
C SER A 23 -8.67 -19.72 10.47
N GLY A 24 -9.60 -19.74 9.52
CA GLY A 24 -10.36 -20.94 9.16
C GLY A 24 -9.41 -21.95 8.52
N ALA A 25 -9.57 -23.23 8.86
CA ALA A 25 -8.63 -24.32 8.58
C ALA A 25 -8.51 -24.70 7.08
N GLY A 26 -7.88 -23.84 6.29
CA GLY A 26 -7.12 -24.17 5.08
C GLY A 26 -5.70 -23.64 5.27
N ASP A 27 -4.68 -24.29 4.68
CA ASP A 27 -3.28 -23.83 4.76
C ASP A 27 -3.10 -22.46 4.07
N CYS A 28 -3.49 -21.41 4.79
CA CYS A 28 -3.42 -20.00 4.38
C CYS A 28 -1.96 -19.50 4.33
N SER A 29 -0.99 -20.29 4.80
CA SER A 29 0.40 -19.85 4.97
C SER A 29 0.96 -19.26 3.68
N THR A 30 0.76 -19.91 2.53
CA THR A 30 1.28 -19.41 1.25
C THR A 30 0.65 -18.07 0.85
N ALA A 31 -0.66 -17.92 1.00
CA ALA A 31 -1.35 -16.67 0.68
C ALA A 31 -0.97 -15.56 1.67
N ASN A 32 -0.80 -15.89 2.95
CA ASN A 32 -0.28 -14.98 3.97
C ASN A 32 1.15 -14.52 3.64
N ASP A 33 2.03 -15.43 3.25
CA ASP A 33 3.41 -15.12 2.89
C ASP A 33 3.47 -14.21 1.65
N ALA A 34 2.61 -14.47 0.66
CA ALA A 34 2.47 -13.62 -0.53
C ALA A 34 1.95 -12.21 -0.17
N PHE A 35 0.93 -12.12 0.68
CA PHE A 35 0.42 -10.85 1.21
C PHE A 35 1.51 -10.05 1.93
N GLN A 36 2.24 -10.68 2.84
CA GLN A 36 3.32 -10.02 3.59
C GLN A 36 4.47 -9.59 2.68
N ALA A 37 4.81 -10.40 1.66
CA ALA A 37 5.81 -10.03 0.67
C ALA A 37 5.37 -8.82 -0.17
N ALA A 38 4.11 -8.77 -0.61
CA ALA A 38 3.57 -7.63 -1.35
C ALA A 38 3.53 -6.36 -0.49
N LEU A 39 3.12 -6.46 0.78
CA LEU A 39 3.18 -5.35 1.73
C LEU A 39 4.61 -4.81 1.88
N ALA A 40 5.59 -5.71 1.99
CA ALA A 40 7.00 -5.33 2.08
C ALA A 40 7.50 -4.62 0.80
N LYS A 41 7.01 -5.01 -0.38
CA LYS A 41 7.31 -4.29 -1.64
C LYS A 41 6.78 -2.87 -1.61
N VAL A 42 5.51 -2.66 -1.22
CA VAL A 42 4.89 -1.33 -1.09
C VAL A 42 5.71 -0.45 -0.16
N VAL A 43 6.08 -0.95 1.03
CA VAL A 43 6.88 -0.19 2.00
C VAL A 43 8.25 0.18 1.44
N ASN A 44 8.91 -0.71 0.71
CA ASN A 44 10.21 -0.41 0.10
C ASN A 44 10.09 0.58 -1.06
N ALA A 45 9.06 0.47 -1.90
CA ALA A 45 8.80 1.43 -2.98
C ALA A 45 8.52 2.84 -2.42
N LEU A 46 7.71 2.93 -1.36
CA LEU A 46 7.45 4.20 -0.68
C LEU A 46 8.72 4.83 -0.11
N ARG A 47 9.61 4.05 0.52
CA ARG A 47 10.92 4.55 0.99
C ARG A 47 11.78 5.05 -0.16
N GLY A 48 11.77 4.35 -1.31
CA GLY A 48 12.49 4.80 -2.51
C GLY A 48 11.96 6.14 -3.02
N TYR A 49 10.63 6.27 -3.08
CA TYR A 49 9.98 7.53 -3.45
C TYR A 49 10.30 8.66 -2.48
N GLU A 50 10.19 8.43 -1.16
CA GLU A 50 10.55 9.40 -0.12
C GLU A 50 12.01 9.88 -0.25
N GLN A 51 12.94 8.95 -0.50
CA GLN A 51 14.34 9.28 -0.72
C GLN A 51 14.50 10.15 -1.97
N CYS A 52 13.89 9.79 -3.10
CA CYS A 52 13.96 10.59 -4.31
C CYS A 52 13.39 12.00 -4.08
N VAL A 53 12.25 12.13 -3.41
CA VAL A 53 11.64 13.44 -3.12
C VAL A 53 12.59 14.31 -2.27
N SER A 54 13.22 13.72 -1.26
CA SER A 54 14.21 14.40 -0.41
C SER A 54 15.42 14.89 -1.23
N GLU A 55 15.93 14.07 -2.14
CA GLU A 55 17.11 14.38 -2.95
C GLU A 55 16.80 15.31 -4.13
N SER A 56 15.57 15.30 -4.64
CA SER A 56 15.15 16.04 -5.83
C SER A 56 15.05 17.55 -5.61
N LYS A 57 14.95 18.01 -4.35
CA LYS A 57 14.80 19.44 -3.98
C LYS A 57 13.63 20.11 -4.71
N GLY A 58 12.50 19.39 -4.82
CA GLY A 58 11.28 19.89 -5.46
C GLY A 58 11.30 19.88 -6.99
N LYS A 59 12.22 19.14 -7.62
CA LYS A 59 12.22 18.93 -9.07
C LYS A 59 11.38 17.70 -9.43
N ASP A 60 10.77 17.72 -10.60
CA ASP A 60 10.02 16.58 -11.12
C ASP A 60 11.01 15.52 -11.66
N LYS A 61 11.47 14.63 -10.77
CA LYS A 61 12.52 13.63 -11.04
C LYS A 61 12.18 12.22 -10.55
N CYS A 62 11.05 12.05 -9.86
CA CYS A 62 10.73 10.82 -9.14
C CYS A 62 9.63 9.99 -9.82
N SER A 63 9.42 10.18 -11.13
CA SER A 63 8.36 9.48 -11.86
C SER A 63 8.59 7.96 -11.92
N ALA A 64 9.85 7.52 -11.91
CA ALA A 64 10.19 6.10 -11.88
C ALA A 64 9.86 5.48 -10.51
N GLU A 65 10.16 6.18 -9.42
CA GLU A 65 9.83 5.74 -8.07
C GLU A 65 8.33 5.78 -7.82
N MET A 66 7.62 6.75 -8.38
CA MET A 66 6.16 6.80 -8.34
C MET A 66 5.55 5.62 -9.09
N GLN A 67 6.05 5.30 -10.30
CA GLN A 67 5.64 4.10 -11.04
C GLN A 67 5.91 2.82 -10.22
N ALA A 68 7.05 2.74 -9.53
CA ALA A 68 7.36 1.60 -8.68
C ALA A 68 6.42 1.47 -7.46
N VAL A 69 5.89 2.59 -6.95
CA VAL A 69 4.85 2.58 -5.91
C VAL A 69 3.52 2.07 -6.47
N ASP A 70 3.13 2.53 -7.66
CA ASP A 70 1.90 2.08 -8.34
C ASP A 70 1.99 0.57 -8.65
N ASP A 71 3.08 0.11 -9.26
CA ASP A 71 3.29 -1.31 -9.57
C ASP A 71 3.25 -2.18 -8.29
N ALA A 72 3.84 -1.71 -7.19
CA ALA A 72 3.82 -2.43 -5.91
C ALA A 72 2.43 -2.41 -5.25
N HIS A 73 1.64 -1.36 -5.49
CA HIS A 73 0.27 -1.27 -5.01
C HIS A 73 -0.63 -2.26 -5.72
N ASP A 74 -0.55 -2.35 -7.05
CA ASP A 74 -1.30 -3.33 -7.86
C ASP A 74 -0.99 -4.77 -7.40
N ASP A 75 0.30 -5.11 -7.23
CA ASP A 75 0.77 -6.39 -6.67
C ASP A 75 0.15 -6.69 -5.28
N PHE A 76 -0.03 -5.66 -4.46
CA PHE A 76 -0.60 -5.78 -3.12
C PHE A 76 -2.12 -5.98 -3.16
N GLU A 77 -2.83 -5.28 -4.04
CA GLU A 77 -4.27 -5.47 -4.25
C GLU A 77 -4.58 -6.90 -4.72
N ASP A 78 -3.78 -7.44 -5.65
CA ASP A 78 -3.87 -8.83 -6.08
C ASP A 78 -3.63 -9.80 -4.92
N ALA A 79 -2.55 -9.60 -4.15
CA ALA A 79 -2.25 -10.45 -3.00
C ALA A 79 -3.34 -10.39 -1.90
N VAL A 80 -3.99 -9.24 -1.71
CA VAL A 80 -5.15 -9.10 -0.82
C VAL A 80 -6.34 -9.92 -1.33
N ASN A 81 -6.62 -9.87 -2.63
CA ASN A 81 -7.72 -10.62 -3.23
C ASN A 81 -7.47 -12.14 -3.16
N ASP A 82 -6.25 -12.58 -3.41
CA ASP A 82 -5.87 -13.99 -3.27
C ASP A 82 -5.96 -14.46 -1.82
N TYR A 83 -5.48 -13.65 -0.88
CA TYR A 83 -5.60 -13.93 0.55
C TYR A 83 -7.06 -14.09 0.99
N LYS A 84 -7.94 -13.17 0.58
CA LYS A 84 -9.38 -13.25 0.89
C LYS A 84 -10.06 -14.50 0.31
N GLN A 85 -9.59 -14.98 -0.84
CA GLN A 85 -10.12 -16.19 -1.47
C GLN A 85 -9.59 -17.46 -0.81
N ALA A 86 -8.30 -17.49 -0.48
CA ALA A 86 -7.64 -18.63 0.14
C ALA A 86 -7.98 -18.78 1.63
N CYS A 87 -8.30 -17.67 2.29
CA CYS A 87 -8.50 -17.57 3.74
C CYS A 87 -9.83 -16.86 4.05
N PRO A 88 -10.98 -17.51 3.78
CA PRO A 88 -12.32 -16.92 3.97
C PRO A 88 -12.73 -16.75 5.43
#